data_AF-A0A7G6VRC4-F1
#
_entry.id   AF-A0A7G6VRC4-F1
#
_cell.length_a   1.000
_cell.length_b   1.000
_cell.length_c   1.000
_cell.angle_alpha   90.00
_cell.angle_beta   90.00
_cell.angle_gamma   90.00
#
_symmetry.space_group_name_H-M   'P 1'
#
loop_
_entity.id
_entity.type
_entity.pdbx_description
1 polymer ?
#
loop_
_entity_poly.entity_id
_entity_poly.type
_entity_poly.pdbx_seq_one_letter_code
_entity_poly.pdbx_strand_id
1 'polypeptide(L)' 'MDDILKQCMLKGLRYYRDETRQMLAMASQSGDPNDAERLERRIHRLDDRIRDWDLESRQMH' A
#
# COMPACT_ATOMS: atom_id res chain seq x y z
N MET A 1 -13.53 19.14 -4.23
CA MET A 1 -13.26 18.18 -5.33
C MET A 1 -11.97 17.42 -5.04
N ASP A 2 -10.92 18.13 -4.61
CA ASP A 2 -9.64 17.56 -4.20
C ASP A 2 -9.74 16.50 -3.10
N ASP A 3 -10.60 16.68 -2.09
CA ASP A 3 -10.80 15.66 -1.05
C ASP A 3 -11.38 14.37 -1.60
N ILE A 4 -12.31 14.43 -2.56
CA ILE A 4 -12.90 13.22 -3.17
C ILE A 4 -11.83 12.47 -3.97
N LEU A 5 -11.01 13.19 -4.75
CA LEU A 5 -9.91 12.57 -5.49
C LEU A 5 -8.86 11.97 -4.55
N LYS A 6 -8.46 12.68 -3.49
CA LYS A 6 -7.54 12.16 -2.47
C LYS A 6 -8.09 10.90 -1.80
N GLN A 7 -9.37 10.88 -1.43
CA GLN A 7 -10.03 9.71 -0.83
C GLN A 7 -10.08 8.51 -1.81
N CYS A 8 -10.37 8.73 -3.09
CA CYS A 8 -10.34 7.68 -4.12
C CYS A 8 -8.95 7.09 -4.29
N MET A 9 -7.92 7.94 -4.35
CA MET A 9 -6.53 7.51 -4.47
C MET A 9 -6.05 6.75 -3.22
N LEU A 10 -6.44 7.19 -2.03
CA LEU A 10 -6.12 6.51 -0.77
C LEU A 10 -6.76 5.12 -0.71
N LYS A 11 -8.01 4.98 -1.16
CA LYS A 11 -8.68 3.68 -1.33
C LYS A 11 -7.92 2.79 -2.32
N GLY A 12 -7.49 3.34 -3.46
CA GLY A 12 -6.69 2.62 -4.44
C GLY A 12 -5.35 2.11 -3.89
N LEU A 13 -4.63 2.95 -3.13
CA LEU A 13 -3.38 2.56 -2.48
C LEU A 13 -3.59 1.42 -1.46
N ARG A 14 -4.65 1.50 -0.65
CA ARG A 14 -5.00 0.45 0.34
C ARG A 14 -5.35 -0.86 -0.34
N TYR A 15 -6.17 -0.82 -1.39
CA TYR A 15 -6.49 -1.98 -2.22
C TYR A 15 -5.21 -2.64 -2.77
N TYR A 16 -4.34 -1.84 -3.37
CA TYR A 16 -3.13 -2.33 -3.99
C TYR A 16 -2.13 -2.94 -2.99
N ARG A 17 -2.04 -2.36 -1.79
CA ARG A 17 -1.26 -2.92 -0.68
C ARG A 17 -1.80 -4.29 -0.27
N ASP A 18 -3.12 -4.44 -0.16
CA ASP A 18 -3.73 -5.70 0.26
C ASP A 18 -3.53 -6.80 -0.79
N GLU A 19 -3.61 -6.48 -2.09
CA GLU A 19 -3.20 -7.40 -3.17
C GLU A 19 -1.72 -7.79 -3.05
N THR A 20 -0.84 -6.82 -2.79
CA THR A 20 0.61 -7.08 -2.64
C THR A 20 0.88 -8.01 -1.45
N ARG A 21 0.12 -7.90 -0.36
CA ARG A 21 0.20 -8.81 0.80
C ARG A 21 -0.24 -10.24 0.44
N GLN A 22 -1.26 -10.39 -0.40
CA GLN A 22 -1.68 -11.71 -0.89
C GLN A 22 -0.59 -12.34 -1.77
N MET A 23 0.03 -11.55 -2.66
CA MET A 23 1.16 -12.02 -3.48
C MET A 23 2.35 -12.42 -2.59
N LEU A 24 2.66 -11.67 -1.55
CA LEU A 24 3.74 -12.01 -0.60
C LEU A 24 3.47 -13.35 0.09
N ALA A 25 2.23 -13.59 0.52
CA ALA A 25 1.86 -14.87 1.12
C ALA A 25 2.06 -16.04 0.14
N MET A 26 1.73 -15.84 -1.14
CA MET A 26 1.96 -16.84 -2.18
C MET A 26 3.46 -17.06 -2.45
N ALA A 27 4.25 -15.99 -2.62
CA ALA A 27 5.70 -16.06 -2.86
C ALA A 27 6.45 -16.75 -1.71
N SER A 28 6.01 -16.49 -0.47
CA SER A 28 6.55 -17.13 0.73
C SER A 28 6.24 -18.63 0.77
N GLN A 29 5.07 -19.04 0.27
CA GLN A 29 4.68 -20.45 0.17
C GLN A 29 5.38 -21.18 -0.99
N SER A 30 5.63 -20.50 -2.11
CA SER A 30 6.33 -21.08 -3.27
C SER A 30 7.85 -21.16 -3.11
N GLY A 31 8.40 -20.58 -2.03
CA GLY A 31 9.82 -20.62 -1.74
C GLY A 31 10.68 -19.70 -2.62
N ASP A 32 10.11 -18.58 -3.12
CA ASP A 32 10.88 -17.53 -3.81
C ASP A 32 11.19 -16.37 -2.84
N PRO A 33 12.33 -16.42 -2.12
CA PRO A 33 12.67 -15.39 -1.14
C PRO A 33 12.97 -14.03 -1.76
N ASN A 34 13.42 -13.98 -3.03
CA ASN A 34 13.73 -12.72 -3.70
C ASN A 34 12.45 -11.97 -4.06
N ASP A 35 11.42 -12.69 -4.53
CA ASP A 35 10.12 -12.07 -4.78
C ASP A 35 9.44 -11.66 -3.47
N ALA A 36 9.53 -12.48 -2.43
CA ALA A 36 9.02 -12.13 -1.10
C ALA A 36 9.66 -10.83 -0.57
N GLU A 37 10.99 -10.71 -0.58
CA GLU A 37 11.70 -9.49 -0.14
C GLU A 37 11.33 -8.26 -1.00
N ARG A 38 11.12 -8.45 -2.30
CA ARG A 38 10.67 -7.39 -3.20
C ARG A 38 9.26 -6.91 -2.84
N LEU A 39 8.35 -7.83 -2.56
CA LEU A 39 6.96 -7.55 -2.19
C LEU A 39 6.87 -6.89 -0.81
N GLU A 40 7.65 -7.34 0.17
CA GLU A 40 7.77 -6.70 1.49
C GLU A 40 8.21 -5.24 1.37
N ARG A 41 9.29 -4.97 0.64
CA ARG A 41 9.76 -3.59 0.39
C ARG A 41 8.69 -2.75 -0.31
N ARG A 42 7.87 -3.36 -1.16
CA ARG A 42 6.76 -2.67 -1.84
C ARG A 42 5.64 -2.32 -0.87
N ILE A 43 5.26 -3.24 0.02
CA ILE A 43 4.26 -3.01 1.07
C ILE A 43 4.71 -1.85 1.97
N HIS A 44 5.97 -1.82 2.40
CA HIS A 44 6.50 -0.72 3.20
C HIS A 44 6.35 0.64 2.52
N ARG A 45 6.73 0.76 1.24
CA ARG A 45 6.55 2.01 0.48
C ARG A 45 5.08 2.42 0.34
N LEU A 46 4.17 1.46 0.23
CA LEU A 46 2.73 1.74 0.17
C LEU A 46 2.20 2.21 1.52
N ASP A 47 2.59 1.57 2.61
CA ASP A 47 2.19 1.94 3.97
C ASP A 47 2.69 3.35 4.34
N ASP A 48 3.93 3.70 3.98
CA ASP A 48 4.48 5.04 4.17
C ASP A 48 3.66 6.08 3.38
N ARG A 49 3.38 5.81 2.10
CA ARG A 49 2.61 6.73 1.26
C ARG A 49 1.16 6.90 1.70
N ILE A 50 0.53 5.83 2.18
CA ILE A 50 -0.82 5.89 2.78
C ILE A 50 -0.77 6.75 4.03
N ARG A 51 0.24 6.58 4.89
CA ARG A 51 0.40 7.38 6.11
C ARG A 51 0.56 8.86 5.81
N ASP A 52 1.42 9.22 4.86
CA ASP A 52 1.64 10.62 4.47
C ASP A 52 0.34 11.27 4.01
N TRP A 53 -0.43 10.57 3.17
CA TRP A 53 -1.70 11.08 2.65
C TRP A 53 -2.81 11.13 3.70
N ASP A 54 -2.85 10.15 4.61
CA ASP A 54 -3.75 10.17 5.77
C ASP A 54 -3.44 11.37 6.70
N LEU A 55 -2.15 11.71 6.89
CA LEU A 55 -1.73 12.87 7.67
C LEU A 55 -2.09 14.19 6.99
N GLU A 56 -1.80 14.33 5.69
CA GLU A 56 -2.22 15.51 4.91
C GLU A 56 -3.73 15.72 4.95
N SER A 57 -4.53 14.64 4.82
CA SER A 57 -5.98 14.72 4.84
C SER A 57 -6.54 15.19 6.19
N ARG A 58 -5.80 14.99 7.30
CA ARG A 58 -6.19 15.43 8.64
C ARG A 58 -5.82 16.89 8.93
N GLN A 59 -4.87 17.46 8.19
CA GLN A 59 -4.43 18.85 8.39
C GLN A 59 -5.28 19.86 7.59
N MET A 60 -6.04 19.41 6.59
CA MET A 60 -6.93 20.26 5.79
C MET A 60 -8.38 20.35 6.32
N HIS A 61 -8.68 19.63 7.41
CA HIS A 61 -9.95 19.66 8.14
C HIS A 61 -9.76 20.29 9.52
#